data_AF-A0A1G8A3Z7-F1
#
_entry.id   AF-A0A1G8A3Z7-F1
#
_cell.length_a   1.000
_cell.length_b   1.000
_cell.length_c   1.000
_cell.angle_alpha   90.00
_cell.angle_beta   90.00
_cell.angle_gamma   90.00
#
_symmetry.space_group_name_H-M   'P 1'
#
loop_
_entity.id
_entity.type
_entity.pdbx_description
1 polymer ?
#
loop_
_entity_poly.entity_id
_entity_poly.type
_entity_poly.pdbx_seq_one_letter_code
_entity_poly.pdbx_strand_id
1 'polypeptide(L)'
;MNAFDQDILLNQPFAALSFSEEFRQKSKKMGFSTIGDIISIGPQVLVRMEHFDYIWLGELTAFLTKHGVLNLLQPSQGNSRI
;
A
#
# COMPACT_ATOMS: atom_id res chain seq x y z
N MET A 1 4.53 -9.79 14.24
CA MET A 1 3.91 -8.45 14.24
C MET A 1 2.51 -8.64 14.80
N ASN A 2 2.14 -7.95 15.88
CA ASN A 2 0.79 -8.08 16.43
C ASN A 2 -0.19 -7.21 15.62
N ALA A 3 -1.50 -7.47 15.70
CA ALA A 3 -2.51 -6.72 14.95
C ALA A 3 -2.44 -5.19 15.17
N PHE A 4 -2.03 -4.76 16.37
CA PHE A 4 -1.82 -3.36 16.72
C PHE A 4 -0.67 -2.70 15.94
N ASP A 5 0.43 -3.43 15.72
CA ASP A 5 1.59 -2.91 14.96
C ASP A 5 1.25 -2.71 13.48
N GLN A 6 0.34 -3.53 12.94
CA GLN A 6 -0.13 -3.40 11.56
C GLN A 6 -1.00 -2.15 11.41
N ASP A 7 -1.95 -1.92 12.33
CA ASP A 7 -2.84 -0.75 12.26
C ASP A 7 -2.05 0.57 12.32
N ILE A 8 -1.03 0.65 13.18
CA ILE A 8 -0.14 1.82 13.25
C ILE A 8 0.58 2.02 11.91
N LEU A 9 1.13 0.95 11.33
CA LEU A 9 1.84 1.01 10.04
C LEU A 9 0.94 1.50 8.89
N LEU A 10 -0.32 1.03 8.87
CA LEU A 10 -1.28 1.37 7.82
C LEU A 10 -1.73 2.82 7.89
N ASN A 11 -1.91 3.36 9.10
CA ASN A 11 -2.36 4.72 9.32
C ASN A 11 -1.20 5.74 9.38
N GLN A 12 0.05 5.28 9.32
CA GLN A 12 1.21 6.16 9.35
C GLN A 12 1.40 6.88 7.99
N PRO A 13 1.66 8.20 8.00
CA PRO A 13 1.92 8.94 6.77
C PRO A 13 3.23 8.46 6.11
N PHE A 14 3.27 8.47 4.77
CA PHE A 14 4.49 8.07 4.04
C PHE A 14 5.73 8.89 4.40
N ALA A 15 5.55 10.13 4.88
CA ALA A 15 6.64 10.99 5.34
C ALA A 15 7.38 10.42 6.58
N ALA A 16 6.70 9.61 7.40
CA ALA A 16 7.28 8.96 8.56
C ALA A 16 7.80 7.54 8.24
N LEU A 17 7.65 7.08 7.00
CA LEU A 17 8.07 5.76 6.54
C LEU A 17 9.30 5.89 5.64
N SER A 18 10.10 4.82 5.54
CA SER A 18 11.35 4.81 4.77
C SER A 18 11.12 4.59 3.28
N PHE A 19 10.26 5.40 2.65
CA PHE A 19 10.04 5.42 1.21
C PHE A 19 10.91 6.48 0.52
N SER A 20 11.23 6.23 -0.74
CA SER A 20 11.88 7.16 -1.65
C SER A 20 11.05 8.43 -1.81
N GLU A 21 11.72 9.52 -2.16
CA GLU A 21 11.05 10.79 -2.43
C GLU A 21 10.14 10.65 -3.67
N GLU A 22 10.57 9.89 -4.68
CA GLU A 22 9.76 9.64 -5.88
C GLU A 22 8.46 8.93 -5.54
N PHE A 23 8.52 7.89 -4.70
CA PHE A 23 7.33 7.18 -4.22
C PHE A 23 6.37 8.14 -3.52
N ARG A 24 6.88 8.96 -2.59
CA ARG A 24 6.07 9.94 -1.84
C ARG A 24 5.39 10.96 -2.75
N GLN A 25 6.10 11.49 -3.75
CA GLN A 25 5.54 12.43 -4.71
C GLN A 25 4.45 11.79 -5.57
N LYS A 26 4.67 10.57 -6.06
CA LYS A 26 3.69 9.81 -6.86
C LYS A 26 2.46 9.45 -6.03
N SER A 27 2.65 8.94 -4.81
CA SER A 27 1.56 8.67 -3.87
C SER A 27 0.72 9.91 -3.62
N LYS A 28 1.36 11.07 -3.37
CA LYS A 28 0.66 12.35 -3.21
C LYS A 28 -0.14 12.76 -4.46
N LYS A 29 0.42 12.58 -5.66
CA LYS A 29 -0.29 12.85 -6.93
C LYS A 29 -1.49 11.93 -7.16
N MET A 30 -1.38 10.67 -6.72
CA MET A 30 -2.48 9.71 -6.73
C MET A 30 -3.51 9.96 -5.62
N GLY A 31 -3.26 10.91 -4.71
CA GLY A 31 -4.16 11.23 -3.60
C GLY A 31 -3.96 10.40 -2.32
N PHE A 32 -2.87 9.63 -2.25
CA PHE A 32 -2.55 8.77 -1.11
C PHE A 32 -1.64 9.47 -0.11
N SER A 33 -1.98 9.35 1.18
CA SER A 33 -1.14 9.84 2.28
C SER A 33 -0.60 8.71 3.16
N THR A 34 -1.30 7.57 3.18
CA THR A 34 -1.00 6.41 4.03
C THR A 34 -1.08 5.09 3.24
N ILE A 35 -0.49 4.02 3.77
CA ILE A 35 -0.61 2.67 3.18
C ILE A 35 -2.06 2.19 3.23
N GLY A 36 -2.80 2.55 4.29
CA GLY A 36 -4.22 2.23 4.44
C GLY A 36 -5.08 2.76 3.29
N ASP A 37 -4.79 3.97 2.80
CA ASP A 37 -5.49 4.54 1.63
C ASP A 37 -5.31 3.64 0.40
N ILE A 38 -4.07 3.19 0.14
CA ILE A 38 -3.73 2.34 -1.02
C ILE A 38 -4.47 1.00 -0.94
N ILE A 39 -4.39 0.34 0.22
CA ILE A 39 -5.03 -0.97 0.44
C ILE A 39 -6.55 -0.89 0.28
N SER A 40 -7.15 0.22 0.72
CA SER A 40 -8.60 0.43 0.66
C SER A 40 -9.14 0.53 -0.77
N ILE A 41 -8.37 1.06 -1.72
CA ILE A 41 -8.83 1.14 -3.13
C ILE A 41 -8.57 -0.19 -3.87
N GLY A 42 -7.51 -0.90 -3.48
CA GLY A 42 -7.18 -2.22 -4.01
C GLY A 42 -6.49 -2.22 -5.38
N PRO A 43 -5.87 -3.36 -5.76
CA PRO A 43 -4.93 -3.41 -6.89
C PRO A 43 -5.56 -3.15 -8.25
N GLN A 44 -6.84 -3.50 -8.45
CA GLN A 44 -7.51 -3.31 -9.74
C GLN A 44 -7.73 -1.85 -10.10
N VAL A 45 -7.91 -0.99 -9.09
CA VAL A 45 -8.09 0.44 -9.28
C VAL A 45 -6.72 1.13 -9.35
N LEU A 46 -5.78 0.72 -8.49
CA LEU A 46 -4.40 1.26 -8.49
C LEU A 46 -3.76 1.20 -9.87
N VAL A 47 -3.86 0.06 -10.57
CA VAL A 47 -3.26 -0.09 -11.91
C VAL A 47 -3.88 0.81 -12.99
N ARG A 48 -5.03 1.44 -12.70
CA ARG A 48 -5.72 2.37 -13.61
C ARG A 48 -5.52 3.83 -13.23
N MET A 49 -4.83 4.13 -12.13
CA MET A 49 -4.63 5.49 -11.67
C MET A 49 -3.57 6.22 -12.50
N GLU A 50 -3.81 7.50 -12.75
CA GLU A 50 -2.82 8.37 -13.35
C GLU A 50 -1.60 8.47 -12.42
N HIS A 51 -0.40 8.33 -12.97
CA HIS A 51 0.89 8.23 -12.25
C HIS A 51 1.18 6.90 -11.55
N PHE A 52 0.32 5.89 -11.68
CA PHE A 52 0.70 4.53 -11.30
C PHE A 52 1.80 3.99 -12.22
N ASP A 53 2.80 3.34 -11.63
CA ASP A 53 3.84 2.63 -12.37
C ASP A 53 4.42 1.45 -11.58
N TYR A 54 5.12 0.57 -12.30
CA TYR A 54 5.68 -0.65 -11.74
C TYR A 54 6.86 -0.42 -10.80
N ILE A 55 7.58 0.70 -10.90
CA ILE A 55 8.68 1.04 -9.98
C ILE A 55 8.07 1.40 -8.62
N TRP A 56 7.04 2.25 -8.63
CA TRP A 56 6.25 2.60 -7.45
C TRP A 56 5.65 1.36 -6.79
N LEU A 57 5.02 0.46 -7.57
CA LEU A 57 4.47 -0.79 -7.04
C LEU A 57 5.56 -1.70 -6.45
N GLY A 58 6.72 -1.78 -7.12
CA GLY A 58 7.86 -2.55 -6.63
C GLY A 58 8.34 -2.07 -5.26
N GLU A 59 8.43 -0.76 -5.07
CA GLU A 59 8.81 -0.18 -3.78
C GLU A 59 7.78 -0.45 -2.68
N LEU A 60 6.49 -0.26 -2.98
CA LEU A 60 5.40 -0.60 -2.06
C LEU A 60 5.46 -2.06 -1.65
N THR A 61 5.52 -2.97 -2.61
CA THR A 61 5.52 -4.42 -2.35
C THR A 61 6.76 -4.86 -1.58
N ALA A 62 7.94 -4.30 -1.87
CA ALA A 62 9.16 -4.54 -1.10
C ALA A 62 9.00 -4.10 0.36
N PHE A 63 8.43 -2.91 0.58
CA PHE A 63 8.14 -2.41 1.92
C PHE A 63 7.15 -3.32 2.67
N LEU A 64 6.00 -3.62 2.06
CA LEU A 64 4.98 -4.48 2.67
C LEU A 64 5.52 -5.90 2.96
N THR A 65 6.38 -6.44 2.09
CA THR A 65 7.03 -7.73 2.29
C THR A 65 7.97 -7.70 3.49
N LYS A 66 8.80 -6.66 3.62
CA LYS A 66 9.71 -6.47 4.75
C LYS A 66 8.97 -6.41 6.09
N HIS A 67 7.76 -5.87 6.09
CA HIS A 67 6.90 -5.77 7.26
C HIS A 67 5.93 -6.96 7.43
N GLY A 68 5.95 -7.94 6.52
CA GLY A 68 5.09 -9.13 6.60
C GLY A 68 3.59 -8.87 6.34
N VAL A 69 3.25 -7.73 5.72
CA VAL A 69 1.87 -7.27 5.50
C VAL A 69 1.46 -7.25 4.03
N LEU A 70 2.28 -7.84 3.14
CA LEU A 70 1.98 -7.91 1.70
C LEU A 70 0.61 -8.54 1.40
N ASN A 71 0.18 -9.49 2.23
CA ASN A 71 -1.12 -10.16 2.11
C ASN A 71 -2.32 -9.18 2.14
N LEU A 72 -2.14 -7.98 2.70
CA LEU A 72 -3.21 -6.97 2.74
C LEU A 72 -3.46 -6.30 1.38
N LEU A 73 -2.46 -6.29 0.49
CA LEU A 73 -2.60 -5.73 -0.85
C LEU A 73 -3.33 -6.70 -1.80
N GLN A 74 -3.27 -8.00 -1.51
CA GLN A 74 -4.03 -8.98 -2.27
C GLN A 74 -5.50 -8.89 -1.86
N PRO A 75 -6.45 -8.80 -2.81
CA PRO A 75 -7.84 -9.03 -2.47
C PRO A 75 -7.90 -10.42 -1.85
N SER A 76 -8.47 -10.51 -0.65
CA SER A 76 -8.67 -11.78 0.05
C SER A 76 -9.42 -12.75 -0.87
N GLN A 77 -8.67 -13.58 -1.61
CA GLN A 77 -9.25 -14.68 -2.34
C GLN A 77 -9.68 -15.71 -1.29
N GLY A 78 -10.98 -15.71 -0.98
CA GLY A 78 -11.63 -16.84 -0.31
C GLY A 78 -12.49 -16.51 0.90
N ASN A 79 -13.61 -15.81 0.70
CA ASN A 79 -14.84 -16.19 1.40
C ASN A 79 -16.10 -15.93 0.55
N SER A 80 -16.12 -16.42 -0.69
CA SER A 80 -17.39 -16.88 -1.27
C SER A 80 -17.66 -18.28 -0.73
N ARG A 81 -18.21 -18.35 0.49
CA ARG A 81 -19.03 -19.48 0.90
C ARG A 81 -20.46 -19.11 0.52
N ILE A 82 -20.87 -19.52 -0.67
CA ILE A 82 -22.28 -19.78 -0.99
C ILE A 82 -22.45 -21.29 -1.18
#